data_AF-A0A1M6U8U8-F1
#
_entry.id   AF-A0A1M6U8U8-F1
#
_cell.length_a   1.000
_cell.length_b   1.000
_cell.length_c   1.000
_cell.angle_alpha   90.00
_cell.angle_beta   90.00
_cell.angle_gamma   90.00
#
_symmetry.space_group_name_H-M   'P 1'
#
loop_
_entity.id
_entity.type
_entity.pdbx_description
1 polymer ?
#
loop_
_entity_poly.entity_id
_entity_poly.type
_entity_poly.pdbx_seq_one_letter_code
_entity_poly.pdbx_strand_id
1 'polypeptide(L)' 'MLEIRRNDQVTGQRAFSWMENYSRRQQFRRMARSLLAEKDNVLSDLGYERRVLFFALNLPMRSDAAKYLAQHRRA' A
#
# COMPACT_ATOMS: atom_id res chain seq x y z
N MET A 1 34.91 34.01 3.20
CA MET A 1 34.67 32.55 3.13
C MET A 1 33.20 32.31 3.41
N LEU A 2 32.39 32.07 2.38
CA LEU A 2 30.96 31.76 2.52
C LEU A 2 30.82 30.24 2.43
N GLU A 3 30.52 29.62 3.57
CA GLU A 3 30.21 28.19 3.66
C GLU A 3 28.89 27.89 2.97
N ILE A 4 28.95 27.33 1.75
CA ILE A 4 27.78 26.74 1.09
C ILE A 4 27.56 25.35 1.69
N ARG A 5 26.80 25.29 2.79
CA ARG A 5 26.34 24.01 3.36
C ARG A 5 25.17 23.46 2.55
N ARG A 6 25.47 22.40 1.78
CA ARG A 6 24.66 21.24 1.37
C ARG A 6 23.14 21.36 1.59
N ASN A 7 22.37 21.38 0.51
CA ASN A 7 20.92 21.14 0.56
C ASN A 7 20.40 20.12 -0.48
N ASP A 8 21.27 19.28 -1.07
CA ASP A 8 20.87 18.30 -2.09
C ASP A 8 20.41 16.93 -1.54
N GLN A 9 20.49 16.69 -0.23
CA GLN A 9 20.18 15.36 0.33
C GLN A 9 18.69 15.11 0.59
N VAL A 10 17.84 16.16 0.60
CA VAL A 10 16.40 16.03 0.93
C VAL A 10 15.57 15.54 -0.27
N THR A 11 16.00 15.86 -1.48
CA THR A 11 15.28 15.51 -2.73
C THR A 11 15.37 14.02 -3.06
N GLY A 12 16.55 13.43 -2.88
CA GLY A 12 16.77 11.99 -3.11
C GLY A 12 15.94 11.11 -2.17
N GLN A 13 15.94 11.40 -0.87
CA GLN A 13 15.20 10.63 0.13
C GLN A 13 13.68 10.63 -0.12
N ARG A 14 13.11 11.77 -0.55
CA ARG A 14 11.69 11.86 -0.90
C ARG A 14 11.36 11.07 -2.16
N ALA A 15 12.20 11.13 -3.20
CA ALA A 15 12.01 10.37 -4.43
C ALA A 15 12.07 8.85 -4.19
N PHE A 16 13.02 8.38 -3.38
CA PHE A 16 13.08 6.97 -2.95
C PHE A 16 11.81 6.55 -2.19
N SER A 17 11.32 7.39 -1.26
CA SER A 17 10.08 7.10 -0.53
C SER A 17 8.84 7.01 -1.44
N TRP A 18 8.78 7.82 -2.50
CA TRP A 18 7.65 7.82 -3.43
C TRP A 18 7.64 6.57 -4.29
N MET A 19 8.80 6.18 -4.83
CA MET A 19 8.94 4.96 -5.62
C MET A 19 8.66 3.71 -4.77
N GLU A 20 9.13 3.68 -3.52
CA GLU A 20 8.86 2.60 -2.59
C GLU A 20 7.37 2.48 -2.23
N ASN A 21 6.72 3.61 -1.93
CA ASN A 21 5.27 3.67 -1.69
C ASN A 21 4.47 3.22 -2.92
N TYR A 22 4.88 3.64 -4.11
CA TYR A 22 4.28 3.19 -5.36
C TYR A 22 4.47 1.69 -5.56
N SER A 23 5.67 1.16 -5.33
CA SER A 23 5.97 -0.27 -5.43
C SER A 23 5.11 -1.10 -4.48
N ARG A 24 5.06 -0.73 -3.19
CA ARG A 24 4.15 -1.34 -2.20
C ARG A 24 2.70 -1.30 -2.67
N ARG A 25 2.25 -0.17 -3.23
CA ARG A 25 0.89 -0.04 -3.75
C ARG A 25 0.63 -0.95 -4.95
N GLN A 26 1.58 -1.12 -5.86
CA GLN A 26 1.42 -2.03 -7.00
C GLN A 26 1.41 -3.50 -6.55
N GLN A 27 2.25 -3.87 -5.58
CA GLN A 27 2.23 -5.20 -4.98
C GLN A 27 0.89 -5.49 -4.33
N PHE A 28 0.38 -4.55 -3.51
CA PHE A 28 -0.95 -4.65 -2.92
C PHE A 28 -2.04 -4.82 -3.99
N ARG A 29 -2.02 -4.01 -5.05
CA ARG A 29 -3.02 -4.08 -6.13
C ARG A 29 -3.01 -5.44 -6.83
N ARG A 30 -1.83 -6.02 -7.07
CA ARG A 30 -1.71 -7.36 -7.68
C ARG A 30 -2.33 -8.42 -6.77
N MET A 31 -1.93 -8.44 -5.49
CA MET A 31 -2.46 -9.37 -4.50
C MET A 31 -3.98 -9.22 -4.30
N ALA A 32 -4.48 -8.00 -4.11
CA ALA A 32 -5.90 -7.75 -3.92
C ALA A 32 -6.73 -8.14 -5.15
N ARG A 33 -6.22 -7.93 -6.38
CA ARG A 33 -6.90 -8.37 -7.60
C ARG A 33 -6.98 -9.89 -7.71
N SER A 34 -5.90 -10.60 -7.36
CA SER A 34 -5.91 -12.06 -7.32
C SER A 34 -6.93 -12.57 -6.29
N LEU A 35 -6.96 -11.99 -5.09
CA LEU A 35 -7.94 -12.33 -4.06
C LEU A 35 -9.37 -12.04 -4.52
N LEU A 36 -9.62 -10.90 -5.16
CA LEU A 36 -10.95 -10.54 -5.64
C LEU A 36 -11.50 -11.44 -6.76
N ALA A 37 -10.64 -12.20 -7.43
CA ALA A 37 -11.04 -13.22 -8.40
C ALA A 37 -11.59 -14.49 -7.69
N GLU A 38 -11.24 -14.69 -6.43
CA GLU A 38 -11.71 -15.84 -5.63
C GLU A 38 -13.14 -15.63 -5.11
N LYS A 39 -13.80 -16.75 -4.80
CA LYS A 39 -15.13 -16.78 -4.19
C LYS A 39 -15.11 -16.26 -2.74
N ASP A 40 -16.24 -15.77 -2.24
CA ASP A 40 -16.33 -15.18 -0.89
C ASP A 40 -16.03 -16.17 0.24
N ASN A 41 -16.33 -17.46 0.04
CA ASN A 41 -15.99 -18.50 1.01
C ASN A 41 -14.46 -18.64 1.13
N VAL A 42 -13.75 -18.73 0.00
CA VAL A 42 -12.28 -18.79 -0.04
C VAL A 42 -11.66 -17.54 0.58
N LEU A 43 -12.22 -16.36 0.29
CA LEU A 43 -11.79 -15.11 0.93
C LEU A 43 -11.96 -15.14 2.44
N SER A 44 -13.11 -15.62 2.91
CA SER A 44 -13.44 -15.70 4.33
C SER A 44 -12.52 -16.68 5.06
N ASP A 45 -12.20 -17.83 4.44
CA ASP A 45 -11.25 -18.82 4.97
C ASP A 45 -9.84 -18.23 5.13
N LEU A 46 -9.47 -17.27 4.27
CA LEU A 46 -8.21 -16.53 4.37
C LEU A 46 -8.26 -15.34 5.36
N GLY A 47 -9.42 -15.09 5.98
CA GLY A 47 -9.69 -13.98 6.90
C GLY A 47 -9.94 -12.64 6.19
N TYR A 48 -10.26 -12.67 4.90
CA TYR A 48 -10.54 -11.48 4.10
C TYR A 48 -12.02 -11.29 3.83
N GLU A 49 -12.45 -10.03 3.87
CA GLU A 49 -13.77 -9.63 3.38
C GLU A 49 -13.62 -8.86 2.06
N ARG A 50 -14.38 -9.26 1.04
CA ARG A 50 -14.36 -8.64 -0.29
C ARG A 50 -14.56 -7.13 -0.23
N ARG A 51 -15.48 -6.66 0.62
CA ARG A 51 -15.74 -5.21 0.81
C ARG A 51 -14.52 -4.47 1.31
N VAL A 52 -13.78 -5.06 2.27
CA VAL A 52 -12.56 -4.48 2.84
C VAL A 52 -11.47 -4.40 1.77
N LEU A 53 -11.30 -5.45 0.96
CA LEU A 53 -10.35 -5.46 -0.17
C LEU A 53 -10.67 -4.37 -1.20
N PHE A 54 -11.95 -4.20 -1.55
CA PHE A 54 -12.40 -3.13 -2.45
C PHE A 54 -12.15 -1.74 -1.88
N PHE A 55 -12.43 -1.53 -0.60
CA PHE A 55 -12.18 -0.25 0.05
C PHE A 55 -10.68 0.07 0.07
N ALA A 56 -9.85 -0.90 0.44
CA ALA A 56 -8.40 -0.77 0.48
C ALA A 56 -7.80 -0.44 -0.90
N LEU A 57 -8.35 -1.00 -1.99
CA LEU A 57 -7.93 -0.70 -3.36
C LEU A 57 -8.17 0.76 -3.77
N ASN A 58 -9.19 1.40 -3.21
CA ASN A 58 -9.62 2.76 -3.54
C ASN A 58 -9.00 3.83 -2.62
N LEU A 59 -8.24 3.45 -1.60
CA LEU A 59 -7.57 4.41 -0.72
C LEU A 59 -6.61 5.34 -1.49
N PRO A 60 -6.44 6.61 -1.08
CA PRO A 60 -5.46 7.48 -1.72
C PRO A 60 -4.04 6.93 -1.58
N MET A 61 -3.14 7.28 -2.49
CA MET A 61 -1.77 6.73 -2.53
C MET A 61 -0.92 7.09 -1.29
N ARG A 62 -1.32 8.13 -0.56
CA ARG A 62 -0.72 8.52 0.74
C ARG A 62 -1.11 7.58 1.89
N SER A 63 -2.13 6.75 1.71
CA SER A 63 -2.59 5.80 2.70
C SER A 63 -2.07 4.40 2.38
N ASP A 64 -1.51 3.75 3.39
CA ASP A 64 -1.02 2.38 3.27
C ASP A 64 -2.20 1.41 3.27
N ALA A 65 -2.57 0.95 2.07
CA ALA A 65 -3.66 0.02 1.86
C ALA A 65 -3.41 -1.35 2.51
N ALA A 66 -2.15 -1.77 2.63
CA ALA A 66 -1.80 -3.02 3.30
C ALA A 66 -2.00 -2.89 4.81
N LYS A 67 -1.61 -1.75 5.39
CA LYS A 67 -1.86 -1.46 6.80
C LYS A 67 -3.36 -1.40 7.12
N TYR A 68 -4.15 -0.75 6.27
CA TYR A 68 -5.61 -0.74 6.42
C TYR A 68 -6.18 -2.16 6.35
N LEU A 69 -5.78 -2.95 5.36
CA LEU A 69 -6.24 -4.33 5.22
C LEU A 69 -5.90 -5.17 6.46
N ALA A 70 -4.69 -5.01 7.02
CA ALA A 70 -4.27 -5.72 8.22
C ALA A 70 -5.10 -5.37 9.45
N GLN A 71 -5.51 -4.11 9.61
CA GLN A 71 -6.37 -3.66 10.72
C GLN A 71 -7.80 -4.20 10.63
N HIS A 72 -8.26 -4.46 9.41
CA HIS A 72 -9.61 -4.96 9.13
C HIS A 72 -9.65 -6.46 8.82
N ARG A 73 -8.52 -7.16 8.94
CA ARG A 73 -8.45 -8.61 8.80
C ARG A 73 -9.13 -9.23 10.02
N ARG A 74 -10.11 -10.10 9.78
CA ARG A 74 -10.70 -10.88 10.88
C ARG A 74 -9.69 -11.96 11.29
N ALA A 75 -9.43 -12.04 12.59
CA ALA A 75 -8.60 -13.09 13.19
C ALA A 75 -9.33 -14.43 13.16
#